data_AF-A0A7K2LSK1-F1
#
_entry.id   AF-A0A7K2LSK1-F1
#
_cell.length_a   1.000
_cell.length_b   1.000
_cell.length_c   1.000
_cell.angle_alpha   90.00
_cell.angle_beta   90.00
_cell.angle_gamma   90.00
#
_symmetry.space_group_name_H-M   'P 1'
#
loop_
_entity.id
_entity.type
_entity.pdbx_description
1 polymer ?
#
loop_
_entity_poly.entity_id
_entity_poly.type
_entity_poly.pdbx_seq_one_letter_code
_entity_poly.pdbx_strand_id
1 'polypeptide(L)'
;REMWKRLGERLHPHEYPQWPHAADVFAVARGEKAARSLDGRVEELLAAGDLTGAVALLKSAPGKLFRSLDRLLRAARTQEEREAVVAAAEQTVPDVSGRVVLSVREHLHNRARETGERRVFVNRLGRAWVTDDTRPPVPAPARDRLIGALDEELRRRLPATDHLLIDPDVLDVALPLSGKATAAGLGVLPRGSVSPVDGELLRFFVHWKQTERTTDYDLSALLLDADYATDSWLSYTNLREVEGEHSGDITDAPDGASEFIDLRLGAVRSACIVPQVDIYAGEGFEETEESFFGFMLREAGQRGRPFEPRTVRMKSELRGPGRVALPLAFLRGSDGRWRAKWLHLYLKGAPAANRVEDNRVTVATLLRGIVEREQLTVRHLTELMTGGATTVTVWDGRTLPAGPVTYIGLERPDGLHPASRIITPENLRDLIPA
;
A
#
# COMPACT_ATOMS: atom_id res chain seq x y z
N ARG A 1 1.29 16.87 29.23
CA ARG A 1 1.02 18.16 29.93
C ARG A 1 1.45 18.11 31.39
N GLU A 2 1.05 17.13 32.19
CA GLU A 2 1.41 17.12 33.62
C GLU A 2 2.91 16.99 33.93
N MET A 3 3.68 16.24 33.12
CA MET A 3 5.14 16.20 33.28
C MET A 3 5.79 17.59 33.14
N TRP A 4 5.27 18.43 32.25
CA TRP A 4 5.78 19.79 32.04
C TRP A 4 5.38 20.76 33.16
N LYS A 5 4.19 20.60 33.74
CA LYS A 5 3.78 21.40 34.91
C LYS A 5 4.67 21.11 36.12
N ARG A 6 4.88 19.83 36.44
CA ARG A 6 5.78 19.38 37.52
C ARG A 6 7.23 19.82 37.33
N LEU A 7 7.70 19.86 36.08
CA LEU A 7 9.02 20.40 35.77
C LEU A 7 9.08 21.92 36.03
N GLY A 8 8.04 22.65 35.61
CA GLY A 8 7.93 24.10 35.82
C GLY A 8 7.87 24.50 37.29
N GLU A 9 7.27 23.65 38.15
CA GLU A 9 7.27 23.84 39.61
C GLU A 9 8.67 23.80 40.22
N ARG A 10 9.62 23.06 39.63
CA ARG A 10 11.01 22.99 40.13
C ARG A 10 11.93 24.02 39.50
N LEU A 11 11.69 24.36 38.24
CA LEU A 11 12.54 25.28 37.51
C LEU A 11 12.22 26.75 37.79
N HIS A 12 11.06 27.06 38.37
CA HIS A 12 10.57 28.43 38.58
C HIS A 12 10.85 29.38 37.39
N PRO A 13 10.34 29.08 36.17
CA PRO A 13 10.76 29.77 34.94
C PRO A 13 10.51 31.29 34.92
N HIS A 14 9.60 31.76 35.77
CA HIS A 14 9.23 33.16 35.92
C HIS A 14 10.25 33.97 36.72
N GLU A 15 11.16 33.32 37.45
CA GLU A 15 12.22 33.98 38.24
C GLU A 15 13.45 34.33 37.40
N TYR A 16 13.47 33.97 36.11
CA TYR A 16 14.61 34.17 35.22
C TYR A 16 14.25 35.07 34.01
N PRO A 17 14.29 36.41 34.17
CA PRO A 17 13.91 37.36 33.12
C PRO A 17 14.72 37.24 31.82
N GLN A 18 15.93 36.69 31.88
CA GLN A 18 16.80 36.45 30.73
C GLN A 18 16.27 35.36 29.77
N TRP A 19 15.29 34.55 30.17
CA TRP A 19 14.69 33.49 29.34
C TRP A 19 13.17 33.64 29.18
N PRO A 20 12.69 34.74 28.58
CA PRO A 20 11.25 35.04 28.48
C PRO A 20 10.47 33.99 27.68
N HIS A 21 11.09 33.38 26.66
CA HIS A 21 10.46 32.33 25.87
C HIS A 21 10.26 31.03 26.66
N ALA A 22 11.13 30.73 27.64
CA ALA A 22 10.94 29.57 28.50
C ALA A 22 9.72 29.77 29.41
N ALA A 23 9.59 30.95 30.03
CA ALA A 23 8.43 31.31 30.83
C ALA A 23 7.12 31.18 30.04
N ASP A 24 7.11 31.64 28.79
CA ASP A 24 5.97 31.51 27.87
C ASP A 24 5.59 30.04 27.60
N VAL A 25 6.56 29.15 27.37
CA VAL A 25 6.30 27.72 27.15
C VAL A 25 5.63 27.09 28.39
N PHE A 26 6.09 27.43 29.59
CA PHE A 26 5.48 26.93 30.82
C PHE A 26 4.10 27.54 31.09
N ALA A 27 3.87 28.81 30.75
CA ALA A 27 2.53 29.41 30.79
C ALA A 27 1.55 28.69 29.85
N VAL A 28 2.00 28.30 28.64
CA VAL A 28 1.21 27.47 27.72
C VAL A 28 0.97 26.07 28.29
N ALA A 29 1.97 25.44 28.91
CA ALA A 29 1.84 24.12 29.52
C ALA A 29 0.87 24.11 30.71
N ARG A 30 0.82 25.20 31.49
CA ARG A 30 -0.13 25.43 32.60
C ARG A 30 -1.53 25.82 32.15
N GLY A 31 -1.70 26.25 30.89
CA GLY A 31 -2.98 26.72 30.35
C GLY A 31 -3.27 28.19 30.63
N GLU A 32 -2.28 28.93 31.12
CA GLU A 32 -2.34 30.38 31.40
C GLU A 32 -2.28 31.21 30.12
N LYS A 33 -1.59 30.70 29.09
CA LYS A 33 -1.46 31.32 27.77
C LYS A 33 -1.93 30.36 26.69
N ALA A 34 -2.76 30.85 25.76
CA ALA A 34 -3.10 30.09 24.56
C ALA A 34 -1.98 30.24 23.52
N ALA A 35 -1.44 29.12 23.05
CA ALA A 35 -0.59 29.08 21.87
C ALA A 35 -1.21 28.13 20.84
N ARG A 36 -1.67 28.70 19.72
CA ARG A 36 -2.21 27.91 18.61
C ARG A 36 -1.05 27.27 17.84
N SER A 37 -1.18 25.98 17.55
CA SER A 37 -0.28 25.31 16.60
C SER A 37 -0.47 25.91 15.20
N LEU A 38 0.49 25.68 14.31
CA LEU A 38 0.33 26.06 12.89
C LEU A 38 -0.97 25.46 12.32
N ASP A 39 -1.27 24.20 12.64
CA ASP A 39 -2.50 23.54 12.19
C ASP A 39 -3.73 24.25 12.76
N GLY A 40 -3.73 24.59 14.06
CA GLY A 40 -4.83 25.32 14.67
C GLY A 40 -5.08 26.69 14.05
N ARG A 41 -4.01 27.43 13.70
CA ARG A 41 -4.11 28.72 13.00
C ARG A 41 -4.65 28.56 11.58
N VAL A 42 -4.23 27.51 10.86
CA VAL A 42 -4.76 27.19 9.53
C VAL A 42 -6.25 26.86 9.61
N GLU A 43 -6.68 26.07 10.60
CA GLU A 43 -8.10 25.78 10.81
C GLU A 43 -8.93 27.04 11.09
N GLU A 44 -8.42 27.95 11.93
CA GLU A 44 -9.08 29.22 12.23
C GLU A 44 -9.25 30.08 10.95
N LEU A 45 -8.21 30.18 10.12
CA LEU A 45 -8.26 30.90 8.84
C LEU A 45 -9.27 30.28 7.88
N LEU A 46 -9.24 28.96 7.72
CA LEU A 46 -10.20 28.25 6.85
C LEU A 46 -11.64 28.36 7.36
N ALA A 47 -11.85 28.31 8.68
CA ALA A 47 -13.16 28.49 9.29
C ALA A 47 -13.71 29.92 9.08
N ALA A 48 -12.82 30.92 9.08
CA ALA A 48 -13.16 32.31 8.76
C ALA A 48 -13.35 32.56 7.24
N GLY A 49 -13.08 31.55 6.39
CA GLY A 49 -13.13 31.69 4.93
C GLY A 49 -11.91 32.40 4.33
N ASP A 50 -10.84 32.62 5.10
CA ASP A 50 -9.59 33.21 4.62
C ASP A 50 -8.64 32.12 4.10
N LEU A 51 -8.92 31.66 2.87
CA LEU A 51 -8.12 30.64 2.23
C LEU A 51 -6.73 31.16 1.84
N THR A 52 -6.63 32.39 1.35
CA THR A 52 -5.35 33.00 0.94
C THR A 52 -4.41 33.14 2.14
N GLY A 53 -4.92 33.56 3.30
CA GLY A 53 -4.17 33.59 4.55
C GLY A 53 -3.72 32.20 5.00
N ALA A 54 -4.59 31.18 4.88
CA ALA A 54 -4.23 29.80 5.19
C ALA A 54 -3.11 29.27 4.29
N VAL A 55 -3.18 29.54 2.98
CA VAL A 55 -2.13 29.20 2.00
C VAL A 55 -0.82 29.91 2.33
N ALA A 56 -0.86 31.22 2.59
CA ALA A 56 0.32 32.00 2.95
C ALA A 56 1.00 31.46 4.20
N LEU A 57 0.24 31.07 5.22
CA LEU A 57 0.77 30.44 6.43
C LEU A 57 1.39 29.07 6.12
N LEU A 58 0.73 28.25 5.30
CA LEU A 58 1.19 26.90 4.94
C LEU A 58 2.47 26.90 4.08
N LYS A 59 2.81 27.98 3.37
CA LYS A 59 4.10 28.11 2.67
C LYS A 59 5.30 27.95 3.61
N SER A 60 5.17 28.32 4.89
CA SER A 60 6.22 28.11 5.90
C SER A 60 6.42 26.64 6.30
N ALA A 61 5.51 25.75 5.87
CA ALA A 61 5.58 24.31 6.10
C ALA A 61 5.18 23.54 4.81
N PRO A 62 6.05 23.50 3.78
CA PRO A 62 5.75 22.94 2.45
C PRO A 62 5.13 21.53 2.50
N GLY A 63 5.67 20.64 3.33
CA GLY A 63 5.11 19.30 3.50
C GLY A 63 3.67 19.28 4.04
N LYS A 64 3.27 20.27 4.85
CA LYS A 64 1.89 20.42 5.34
C LYS A 64 0.98 21.07 4.30
N LEU A 65 1.51 22.03 3.52
CA LEU A 65 0.80 22.59 2.36
C LEU A 65 0.40 21.47 1.41
N PHE A 66 1.36 20.62 1.04
CA PHE A 66 1.18 19.51 0.10
C PHE A 66 0.14 18.49 0.55
N ARG A 67 0.17 18.10 1.83
CA ARG A 67 -0.85 17.21 2.42
C ARG A 67 -2.24 17.86 2.49
N SER A 68 -2.33 19.18 2.37
CA SER A 68 -3.57 19.95 2.41
C SER A 68 -4.11 20.37 1.03
N LEU A 69 -3.36 20.17 -0.07
CA LEU A 69 -3.73 20.70 -1.40
C LEU A 69 -5.14 20.29 -1.85
N ASP A 70 -5.50 19.02 -1.68
CA ASP A 70 -6.85 18.52 -1.99
C ASP A 70 -7.94 19.31 -1.25
N ARG A 71 -7.73 19.56 0.04
CA ARG A 71 -8.68 20.32 0.87
C ARG A 71 -8.73 21.78 0.46
N LEU A 72 -7.57 22.40 0.23
CA LEU A 72 -7.49 23.80 -0.16
C LEU A 72 -8.17 24.04 -1.52
N LEU A 73 -7.92 23.20 -2.51
CA LEU A 73 -8.57 23.30 -3.83
C LEU A 73 -10.09 23.14 -3.75
N ARG A 74 -10.59 22.27 -2.87
CA ARG A 74 -12.03 22.11 -2.64
C ARG A 74 -12.65 23.24 -1.83
N ALA A 75 -11.88 23.90 -0.98
CA ALA A 75 -12.34 25.03 -0.19
C ALA A 75 -12.35 26.35 -0.99
N ALA A 76 -11.57 26.44 -2.07
CA ALA A 76 -11.49 27.61 -2.93
C ALA A 76 -12.81 27.87 -3.68
N ARG A 77 -13.36 29.06 -3.43
CA ARG A 77 -14.63 29.56 -3.97
C ARG A 77 -14.43 30.29 -5.28
N THR A 78 -13.30 30.98 -5.47
CA THR A 78 -13.00 31.73 -6.69
C THR A 78 -11.86 31.09 -7.49
N GLN A 79 -11.69 31.54 -8.74
CA GLN A 79 -10.60 31.07 -9.59
C GLN A 79 -9.25 31.61 -9.11
N GLU A 80 -9.21 32.83 -8.58
CA GLU A 80 -8.03 33.47 -8.01
C GLU A 80 -7.52 32.71 -6.79
N GLU A 81 -8.43 32.23 -5.92
CA GLU A 81 -8.09 31.39 -4.78
C GLU A 81 -7.47 30.05 -5.21
N ARG A 82 -8.02 29.41 -6.25
CA ARG A 82 -7.46 28.17 -6.80
C ARG A 82 -6.07 28.41 -7.38
N GLU A 83 -5.90 29.51 -8.12
CA GLU A 83 -4.60 29.89 -8.67
C GLU A 83 -3.58 30.14 -7.56
N ALA A 84 -3.98 30.80 -6.47
CA ALA A 84 -3.10 31.02 -5.31
C ALA A 84 -2.63 29.71 -4.66
N VAL A 85 -3.49 28.70 -4.56
CA VAL A 85 -3.13 27.36 -4.07
C VAL A 85 -2.13 26.68 -5.00
N VAL A 86 -2.39 26.69 -6.30
CA VAL A 86 -1.51 26.06 -7.30
C VAL A 86 -0.15 26.75 -7.35
N ALA A 87 -0.12 28.08 -7.44
CA ALA A 87 1.12 28.86 -7.43
C ALA A 87 1.92 28.66 -6.15
N ALA A 88 1.27 28.53 -4.99
CA ALA A 88 1.94 28.20 -3.74
C ALA A 88 2.59 26.81 -3.77
N ALA A 89 1.92 25.82 -4.35
CA ALA A 89 2.47 24.47 -4.51
C ALA A 89 3.67 24.46 -5.46
N GLU A 90 3.56 25.11 -6.62
CA GLU A 90 4.64 25.22 -7.61
C GLU A 90 5.87 25.92 -7.04
N GLN A 91 5.68 26.97 -6.25
CA GLN A 91 6.79 27.70 -5.60
C GLN A 91 7.51 26.85 -4.53
N THR A 92 6.77 26.00 -3.82
CA THR A 92 7.31 25.29 -2.64
C THR A 92 7.63 23.82 -2.89
N VAL A 93 7.30 23.28 -4.07
CA VAL A 93 7.60 21.88 -4.43
C VAL A 93 9.07 21.49 -4.19
N PRO A 94 10.09 22.34 -4.48
CA PRO A 94 11.49 21.97 -4.28
C PRO A 94 11.84 21.66 -2.82
N ASP A 95 11.11 22.25 -1.86
CA ASP A 95 11.36 22.12 -0.42
C ASP A 95 10.59 20.93 0.22
N VAL A 96 9.82 20.18 -0.58
CA VAL A 96 9.03 19.04 -0.13
C VAL A 96 9.80 17.76 -0.38
N SER A 97 9.87 16.83 0.58
CA SER A 97 10.50 15.52 0.36
C SER A 97 9.88 14.73 -0.80
N GLY A 98 10.68 14.03 -1.60
CA GLY A 98 10.20 13.31 -2.79
C GLY A 98 9.12 12.26 -2.50
N ARG A 99 9.16 11.61 -1.33
CA ARG A 99 8.08 10.72 -0.86
C ARG A 99 6.73 11.43 -0.76
N VAL A 100 6.70 12.67 -0.27
CA VAL A 100 5.46 13.46 -0.16
C VAL A 100 5.00 13.91 -1.54
N VAL A 101 5.92 14.33 -2.41
CA VAL A 101 5.62 14.66 -3.82
C VAL A 101 4.93 13.47 -4.50
N LEU A 102 5.52 12.27 -4.45
CA LEU A 102 4.92 11.04 -4.99
C LEU A 102 3.58 10.70 -4.36
N SER A 103 3.47 10.78 -3.02
CA SER A 103 2.21 10.45 -2.32
C SER A 103 1.07 11.40 -2.71
N VAL A 104 1.38 12.69 -2.88
CA VAL A 104 0.41 13.70 -3.31
C VAL A 104 0.06 13.54 -4.79
N ARG A 105 1.04 13.24 -5.64
CA ARG A 105 0.82 12.92 -7.06
C ARG A 105 -0.15 11.73 -7.18
N GLU A 106 0.14 10.62 -6.51
CA GLU A 106 -0.73 9.43 -6.49
C GLU A 106 -2.14 9.79 -5.99
N HIS A 107 -2.21 10.58 -4.92
CA HIS A 107 -3.48 11.02 -4.37
C HIS A 107 -4.30 11.83 -5.40
N LEU A 108 -3.71 12.85 -6.02
CA LEU A 108 -4.40 13.68 -7.02
C LEU A 108 -4.81 12.87 -8.26
N HIS A 109 -3.99 11.91 -8.69
CA HIS A 109 -4.33 10.98 -9.76
C HIS A 109 -5.62 10.22 -9.47
N ASN A 110 -5.71 9.63 -8.28
CA ASN A 110 -6.90 8.87 -7.86
C ASN A 110 -8.09 9.77 -7.52
N ARG A 111 -7.90 11.07 -7.29
CA ARG A 111 -9.00 12.05 -7.18
C ARG A 111 -9.67 12.37 -8.51
N ALA A 112 -9.09 11.95 -9.64
CA ALA A 112 -9.65 12.18 -10.97
C ALA A 112 -10.80 11.25 -11.34
N ARG A 113 -10.88 10.08 -10.68
CA ARG A 113 -11.87 9.05 -10.97
C ARG A 113 -13.14 9.31 -10.13
N GLU A 114 -14.31 9.20 -10.76
CA GLU A 114 -15.56 8.93 -10.03
C GLU A 114 -15.45 7.51 -9.47
N THR A 115 -14.87 7.37 -8.28
CA THR A 115 -14.85 6.08 -7.60
C THR A 115 -16.20 5.87 -6.96
N GLY A 116 -16.75 4.65 -7.03
CA GLY A 116 -17.94 4.19 -6.32
C GLY A 116 -17.81 4.34 -4.80
N GLU A 117 -17.91 5.59 -4.38
CA GLU A 117 -18.23 6.19 -3.09
C GLU A 117 -17.43 5.77 -1.85
N ARG A 118 -16.37 4.96 -1.90
CA ARG A 118 -15.67 4.56 -0.65
C ARG A 118 -14.19 4.89 -0.59
N ARG A 119 -13.77 5.43 0.55
CA ARG A 119 -12.37 5.69 0.92
C ARG A 119 -11.86 4.57 1.79
N VAL A 120 -10.67 4.09 1.46
CA VAL A 120 -9.98 3.10 2.26
C VAL A 120 -8.75 3.72 2.91
N PHE A 121 -8.60 3.48 4.20
CA PHE A 121 -7.45 3.87 4.99
C PHE A 121 -6.79 2.61 5.50
N VAL A 122 -5.50 2.49 5.27
CA VAL A 122 -4.72 1.36 5.79
C VAL A 122 -3.59 1.92 6.64
N ASN A 123 -3.54 1.49 7.90
CA ASN A 123 -2.48 1.93 8.80
C ASN A 123 -1.16 1.18 8.52
N ARG A 124 -0.10 1.55 9.24
CA ARG A 124 1.24 0.93 9.11
C ARG A 124 1.26 -0.58 9.41
N LEU A 125 0.31 -1.07 10.19
CA LEU A 125 0.21 -2.49 10.54
C LEU A 125 -0.70 -3.27 9.57
N GLY A 126 -1.16 -2.66 8.47
CA GLY A 126 -2.06 -3.33 7.51
C GLY A 126 -3.53 -3.35 7.93
N ARG A 127 -3.90 -2.70 9.05
CA ARG A 127 -5.31 -2.59 9.44
C ARG A 127 -6.06 -1.66 8.51
N ALA A 128 -7.10 -2.18 7.85
CA ALA A 128 -7.94 -1.42 6.95
C ALA A 128 -9.19 -0.85 7.65
N TRP A 129 -9.59 0.35 7.25
CA TRP A 129 -10.86 0.98 7.60
C TRP A 129 -11.46 1.65 6.37
N VAL A 130 -12.79 1.55 6.24
CA VAL A 130 -13.53 2.07 5.08
C VAL A 130 -14.63 2.99 5.53
N THR A 131 -14.84 4.04 4.75
CA THR A 131 -15.92 5.01 4.94
C THR A 131 -16.34 5.56 3.59
N ASP A 132 -17.52 6.17 3.53
CA ASP A 132 -18.00 6.77 2.31
C ASP A 132 -17.18 8.04 1.96
N ASP A 133 -16.93 8.27 0.67
CA ASP A 133 -16.30 9.47 0.13
C ASP A 133 -17.35 10.52 -0.18
N THR A 134 -17.68 11.33 0.82
CA THR A 134 -18.62 12.44 0.67
C THR A 134 -17.96 13.74 0.19
N ARG A 135 -16.67 13.70 -0.22
CA ARG A 135 -15.94 14.91 -0.62
C ARG A 135 -16.27 15.27 -2.07
N PRO A 136 -16.47 16.57 -2.38
CA PRO A 136 -16.62 16.99 -3.77
C PRO A 136 -15.33 16.70 -4.56
N PRO A 137 -15.40 16.45 -5.88
CA PRO A 137 -14.22 16.27 -6.74
C PRO A 137 -13.23 17.43 -6.66
N VAL A 138 -11.96 17.16 -6.94
CA VAL A 138 -10.95 18.22 -7.10
C VAL A 138 -11.06 18.78 -8.53
N PRO A 139 -11.14 20.11 -8.74
CA PRO A 139 -11.28 20.69 -10.07
C PRO A 139 -10.16 20.25 -11.03
N ALA A 140 -10.56 19.69 -12.19
CA ALA A 140 -9.63 19.09 -13.15
C ALA A 140 -8.49 20.02 -13.59
N PRO A 141 -8.73 21.31 -13.96
CA PRO A 141 -7.63 22.18 -14.42
C PRO A 141 -6.53 22.39 -13.38
N ALA A 142 -6.90 22.58 -12.10
CA ALA A 142 -5.94 22.76 -11.01
C ALA A 142 -5.23 21.44 -10.67
N ARG A 143 -5.97 20.33 -10.66
CA ARG A 143 -5.43 18.99 -10.42
C ARG A 143 -4.39 18.61 -11.47
N ASP A 144 -4.69 18.80 -12.75
CA ASP A 144 -3.83 18.38 -13.86
C ASP A 144 -2.57 19.25 -13.95
N ARG A 145 -2.69 20.56 -13.67
CA ARG A 145 -1.53 21.46 -13.54
C ARG A 145 -0.62 21.05 -12.38
N LEU A 146 -1.18 20.73 -11.22
CA LEU A 146 -0.40 20.21 -10.10
C LEU A 146 0.28 18.89 -10.46
N ILE A 147 -0.43 17.94 -11.05
CA ILE A 147 0.14 16.67 -11.51
C ILE A 147 1.35 16.93 -12.42
N GLY A 148 1.24 17.82 -13.41
CA GLY A 148 2.34 18.17 -14.29
C GLY A 148 3.53 18.80 -13.55
N ALA A 149 3.27 19.73 -12.61
CA ALA A 149 4.32 20.34 -11.81
C ALA A 149 5.05 19.32 -10.90
N LEU A 150 4.32 18.35 -10.34
CA LEU A 150 4.89 17.26 -9.54
C LEU A 150 5.73 16.31 -10.39
N ASP A 151 5.21 15.87 -11.54
CA ASP A 151 5.92 14.97 -12.46
C ASP A 151 7.21 15.63 -12.98
N GLU A 152 7.17 16.94 -13.23
CA GLU A 152 8.35 17.72 -13.66
C GLU A 152 9.36 17.94 -12.53
N GLU A 153 8.92 18.16 -11.29
CA GLU A 153 9.82 18.16 -10.14
C GLU A 153 10.46 16.79 -9.91
N LEU A 154 9.70 15.69 -10.04
CA LEU A 154 10.22 14.34 -9.91
C LEU A 154 11.27 14.06 -10.98
N ARG A 155 11.03 14.47 -12.24
CA ARG A 155 12.01 14.37 -13.32
C ARG A 155 13.31 15.10 -12.99
N ARG A 156 13.25 16.30 -12.39
CA ARG A 156 14.45 17.05 -11.97
C ARG A 156 15.26 16.34 -10.88
N ARG A 157 14.60 15.59 -9.98
CA ARG A 157 15.27 14.92 -8.86
C ARG A 157 15.79 13.53 -9.19
N LEU A 158 15.20 12.87 -10.19
CA LEU A 158 15.62 11.55 -10.61
C LEU A 158 17.04 11.62 -11.21
N PRO A 159 17.90 10.63 -10.92
CA PRO A 159 19.27 10.64 -11.41
C PRO A 159 19.29 10.49 -12.93
N ALA A 160 20.10 11.33 -13.59
CA ALA A 160 20.45 11.10 -14.99
C ALA A 160 21.10 9.72 -15.12
N THR A 161 20.60 8.91 -16.06
CA THR A 161 21.07 7.55 -16.28
C THR A 161 21.35 7.38 -17.76
N ASP A 162 22.56 6.96 -18.13
CA ASP A 162 22.93 6.79 -19.54
C ASP A 162 22.28 5.54 -20.16
N HIS A 163 22.22 4.44 -19.38
CA HIS A 163 21.65 3.17 -19.83
C HIS A 163 20.79 2.52 -18.74
N LEU A 164 19.48 2.45 -18.98
CA LEU A 164 18.52 1.69 -18.18
C LEU A 164 18.32 0.31 -18.76
N LEU A 165 18.49 -0.72 -17.94
CA LEU A 165 18.09 -2.09 -18.24
C LEU A 165 16.89 -2.45 -17.36
N ILE A 166 15.73 -2.68 -17.96
CA ILE A 166 14.46 -2.84 -17.24
C ILE A 166 13.93 -4.25 -17.47
N ASP A 167 13.75 -4.99 -16.38
CA ASP A 167 12.93 -6.20 -16.38
C ASP A 167 11.45 -5.81 -16.51
N PRO A 168 10.70 -6.29 -17.51
CA PRO A 168 9.30 -5.92 -17.67
C PRO A 168 8.42 -6.28 -16.46
N ASP A 169 8.78 -7.32 -15.70
CA ASP A 169 7.94 -7.81 -14.59
C ASP A 169 7.98 -6.91 -13.36
N VAL A 170 8.97 -6.00 -13.24
CA VAL A 170 9.03 -5.03 -12.13
C VAL A 170 8.17 -3.79 -12.36
N LEU A 171 7.73 -3.54 -13.59
CA LEU A 171 7.11 -2.26 -13.98
C LEU A 171 5.83 -1.94 -13.18
N ASP A 172 5.04 -2.96 -12.85
CA ASP A 172 3.78 -2.80 -12.12
C ASP A 172 3.94 -3.02 -10.60
N VAL A 173 5.18 -3.06 -10.10
CA VAL A 173 5.50 -3.04 -8.67
C VAL A 173 5.27 -1.63 -8.12
N ALA A 174 4.47 -1.53 -7.06
CA ALA A 174 4.13 -0.27 -6.41
C ALA A 174 5.34 0.31 -5.65
N LEU A 175 5.47 1.64 -5.66
CA LEU A 175 6.51 2.33 -4.90
C LEU A 175 6.24 2.21 -3.39
N PRO A 176 7.26 1.96 -2.54
CA PRO A 176 7.08 1.76 -1.11
C PRO A 176 6.92 3.11 -0.35
N LEU A 177 5.87 3.87 -0.67
CA LEU A 177 5.65 5.24 -0.15
C LEU A 177 5.21 5.29 1.32
N SER A 178 4.60 4.22 1.83
CA SER A 178 4.03 4.18 3.19
C SER A 178 5.02 3.72 4.28
N GLY A 179 6.22 3.28 3.90
CA GLY A 179 7.27 2.84 4.82
C GLY A 179 6.93 1.53 5.55
N LYS A 180 7.72 0.47 5.29
CA LYS A 180 7.63 -0.86 5.92
C LYS A 180 6.26 -1.57 5.79
N ALA A 181 5.57 -1.43 4.67
CA ALA A 181 4.35 -2.17 4.37
C ALA A 181 4.59 -3.39 3.46
N THR A 182 5.76 -4.03 3.60
CA THR A 182 6.05 -5.32 2.97
C THR A 182 6.23 -6.30 4.11
N ALA A 183 5.36 -7.31 4.18
CA ALA A 183 5.56 -8.42 5.11
C ALA A 183 6.87 -9.14 4.77
N ALA A 184 7.52 -9.74 5.77
CA ALA A 184 8.72 -10.53 5.51
C ALA A 184 8.35 -11.79 4.72
N GLY A 185 9.21 -12.19 3.78
CA GLY A 185 9.00 -13.42 3.03
C GLY A 185 9.60 -13.44 1.62
N LEU A 186 9.39 -14.57 0.95
CA LEU A 186 9.80 -14.82 -0.42
C LEU A 186 8.78 -14.22 -1.39
N GLY A 187 9.23 -13.49 -2.42
CA GLY A 187 8.36 -12.95 -3.47
C GLY A 187 7.32 -11.94 -2.96
N VAL A 188 7.56 -11.31 -1.80
CA VAL A 188 6.64 -10.34 -1.22
C VAL A 188 6.92 -8.95 -1.79
N LEU A 189 5.92 -8.35 -2.42
CA LEU A 189 6.00 -7.03 -3.02
C LEU A 189 5.26 -5.98 -2.16
N PRO A 190 5.59 -4.68 -2.31
CA PRO A 190 4.84 -3.61 -1.63
C PRO A 190 3.34 -3.68 -1.93
N ARG A 191 2.52 -3.33 -0.94
CA ARG A 191 1.06 -3.28 -1.11
C ARG A 191 0.66 -2.47 -2.35
N GLY A 192 -0.25 -3.05 -3.13
CA GLY A 192 -0.79 -2.50 -4.36
C GLY A 192 0.03 -2.80 -5.61
N SER A 193 1.20 -3.46 -5.45
CA SER A 193 1.94 -4.06 -6.57
C SER A 193 1.07 -5.08 -7.30
N VAL A 194 1.30 -5.20 -8.60
CA VAL A 194 0.61 -6.17 -9.46
C VAL A 194 1.65 -7.04 -10.17
N SER A 195 1.42 -8.34 -10.22
CA SER A 195 2.23 -9.28 -11.01
C SER A 195 1.34 -10.12 -11.94
N PRO A 196 1.85 -10.57 -13.10
CA PRO A 196 1.16 -11.57 -13.90
C PRO A 196 1.03 -12.89 -13.12
N VAL A 197 -0.01 -13.66 -13.49
CA VAL A 197 -0.28 -14.99 -12.94
C VAL A 197 -0.45 -15.95 -14.12
N ASP A 198 0.63 -16.64 -14.44
CA ASP A 198 0.71 -17.60 -15.54
C ASP A 198 0.75 -19.04 -15.04
N GLY A 199 -0.05 -19.90 -15.66
CA GLY A 199 -0.19 -21.30 -15.30
C GLY A 199 -1.65 -21.75 -15.33
N GLU A 200 -1.87 -23.05 -15.19
CA GLU A 200 -3.21 -23.63 -15.27
C GLU A 200 -3.86 -23.78 -13.88
N LEU A 201 -3.04 -24.05 -12.86
CA LEU A 201 -3.44 -24.31 -11.49
C LEU A 201 -2.85 -23.26 -10.54
N LEU A 202 -3.72 -22.57 -9.83
CA LEU A 202 -3.38 -21.68 -8.72
C LEU A 202 -3.62 -22.43 -7.41
N ARG A 203 -2.56 -22.60 -6.60
CA ARG A 203 -2.67 -23.19 -5.27
C ARG A 203 -2.38 -22.15 -4.20
N PHE A 204 -3.30 -21.98 -3.26
CA PHE A 204 -3.05 -21.27 -2.01
C PHE A 204 -2.57 -22.25 -0.95
N PHE A 205 -1.76 -21.76 -0.03
CA PHE A 205 -1.42 -22.49 1.18
C PHE A 205 -1.31 -21.56 2.37
N VAL A 206 -1.72 -22.07 3.53
CA VAL A 206 -1.40 -21.50 4.84
C VAL A 206 -0.62 -22.54 5.63
N HIS A 207 0.31 -22.08 6.44
CA HIS A 207 0.96 -22.87 7.47
C HIS A 207 0.90 -22.11 8.78
N TRP A 208 0.68 -22.82 9.88
CA TRP A 208 0.83 -22.28 11.21
C TRP A 208 1.32 -23.34 12.18
N LYS A 209 2.00 -22.89 13.24
CA LYS A 209 2.43 -23.69 14.38
C LYS A 209 2.03 -22.96 15.65
N GLN A 210 1.24 -23.62 16.48
CA GLN A 210 0.75 -23.03 17.73
C GLN A 210 1.85 -22.99 18.79
N THR A 211 1.80 -21.99 19.66
CA THR A 211 2.77 -21.80 20.75
C THR A 211 2.30 -22.53 22.02
N GLU A 212 1.08 -22.22 22.48
CA GLU A 212 0.55 -22.68 23.77
C GLU A 212 -0.90 -23.19 23.66
N ARG A 213 -1.76 -22.52 22.89
CA ARG A 213 -3.19 -22.87 22.77
C ARG A 213 -3.46 -23.55 21.44
N THR A 214 -4.30 -24.58 21.46
CA THR A 214 -4.88 -25.16 20.23
C THR A 214 -5.41 -24.04 19.35
N THR A 215 -4.88 -23.98 18.14
CA THR A 215 -5.10 -22.88 17.20
C THR A 215 -5.54 -23.42 15.87
N ASP A 216 -6.61 -22.82 15.37
CA ASP A 216 -7.37 -23.26 14.21
C ASP A 216 -7.45 -22.08 13.22
N TYR A 217 -6.67 -22.21 12.14
CA TYR A 217 -6.60 -21.25 11.05
C TYR A 217 -7.26 -21.84 9.83
N ASP A 218 -8.34 -21.18 9.39
CA ASP A 218 -9.08 -21.59 8.22
C ASP A 218 -8.53 -20.91 6.96
N LEU A 219 -8.17 -21.70 5.95
CA LEU A 219 -7.93 -21.18 4.61
C LEU A 219 -9.25 -21.08 3.84
N SER A 220 -9.49 -19.94 3.19
CA SER A 220 -10.69 -19.74 2.35
C SER A 220 -10.35 -18.95 1.09
N ALA A 221 -11.19 -19.07 0.06
CA ALA A 221 -11.09 -18.27 -1.15
C ALA A 221 -12.47 -17.77 -1.58
N LEU A 222 -12.68 -16.45 -1.58
CA LEU A 222 -13.88 -15.83 -2.16
C LEU A 222 -13.75 -15.71 -3.68
N LEU A 223 -14.84 -16.00 -4.38
CA LEU A 223 -15.00 -15.73 -5.81
C LEU A 223 -16.00 -14.58 -5.99
N LEU A 224 -15.56 -13.50 -6.63
CA LEU A 224 -16.36 -12.29 -6.83
C LEU A 224 -16.53 -11.96 -8.31
N ASP A 225 -17.69 -11.44 -8.67
CA ASP A 225 -17.94 -10.91 -10.01
C ASP A 225 -17.22 -9.57 -10.26
N ALA A 226 -17.46 -8.96 -11.41
CA ALA A 226 -16.85 -7.69 -11.81
C ALA A 226 -17.32 -6.49 -10.96
N ASP A 227 -18.48 -6.59 -10.32
CA ASP A 227 -19.06 -5.59 -9.41
C ASP A 227 -18.67 -5.86 -7.95
N TYR A 228 -17.78 -6.84 -7.71
CA TYR A 228 -17.34 -7.34 -6.40
C TYR A 228 -18.44 -8.00 -5.58
N ALA A 229 -19.59 -8.35 -6.17
CA ALA A 229 -20.58 -9.18 -5.49
C ALA A 229 -20.07 -10.63 -5.40
N THR A 230 -20.48 -11.33 -4.36
CA THR A 230 -20.04 -12.72 -4.13
C THR A 230 -20.77 -13.67 -5.07
N ASP A 231 -20.02 -14.33 -5.96
CA ASP A 231 -20.50 -15.43 -6.80
C ASP A 231 -20.56 -16.73 -5.99
N SER A 232 -19.46 -17.06 -5.32
CA SER A 232 -19.20 -18.34 -4.66
C SER A 232 -17.99 -18.23 -3.70
N TRP A 233 -17.70 -19.29 -2.94
CA TRP A 233 -16.51 -19.39 -2.11
C TRP A 233 -16.04 -20.84 -1.94
N LEU A 234 -14.75 -21.04 -1.72
CA LEU A 234 -14.16 -22.30 -1.25
C LEU A 234 -13.70 -22.14 0.19
N SER A 235 -14.00 -23.12 1.03
CA SER A 235 -13.67 -23.17 2.46
C SER A 235 -13.83 -24.61 2.96
N TYR A 236 -13.49 -24.86 4.23
CA TYR A 236 -13.77 -26.15 4.88
C TYR A 236 -15.27 -26.55 4.84
N THR A 237 -16.17 -25.56 4.82
CA THR A 237 -17.63 -25.75 4.70
C THR A 237 -18.10 -26.02 3.27
N ASN A 238 -17.25 -25.77 2.27
CA ASN A 238 -17.54 -25.94 0.85
C ASN A 238 -16.31 -26.44 0.08
N LEU A 239 -15.99 -27.71 0.28
CA LEU A 239 -14.72 -28.34 -0.13
C LEU A 239 -14.55 -28.49 -1.66
N ARG A 240 -15.64 -28.39 -2.43
CA ARG A 240 -15.64 -28.59 -3.90
C ARG A 240 -16.64 -27.66 -4.58
N GLU A 241 -16.13 -26.61 -5.20
CA GLU A 241 -16.87 -25.74 -6.11
C GLU A 241 -15.93 -25.24 -7.23
N VAL A 242 -16.45 -25.00 -8.44
CA VAL A 242 -15.68 -24.42 -9.57
C VAL A 242 -14.38 -25.19 -9.92
N GLU A 243 -14.42 -26.53 -9.88
CA GLU A 243 -13.24 -27.42 -10.02
C GLU A 243 -12.09 -27.14 -9.04
N GLY A 244 -12.35 -26.43 -7.93
CA GLY A 244 -11.42 -26.25 -6.84
C GLY A 244 -11.53 -27.35 -5.77
N GLU A 245 -10.45 -27.54 -5.03
CA GLU A 245 -10.34 -28.60 -4.01
C GLU A 245 -9.63 -28.05 -2.77
N HIS A 246 -10.29 -28.18 -1.62
CA HIS A 246 -9.71 -27.91 -0.30
C HIS A 246 -9.07 -29.18 0.26
N SER A 247 -7.91 -29.09 0.91
CA SER A 247 -7.19 -30.25 1.46
C SER A 247 -7.85 -30.94 2.66
N GLY A 248 -8.99 -30.42 3.14
CA GLY A 248 -9.54 -30.72 4.47
C GLY A 248 -9.15 -29.66 5.51
N ASP A 249 -9.69 -29.83 6.71
CA ASP A 249 -9.63 -28.91 7.85
C ASP A 249 -8.72 -29.50 8.94
N ILE A 250 -7.76 -28.72 9.42
CA ILE A 250 -6.86 -29.07 10.52
C ILE A 250 -7.06 -28.08 11.66
N THR A 251 -7.45 -28.56 12.84
CA THR A 251 -7.85 -27.70 13.98
C THR A 251 -6.82 -27.64 15.12
N ASP A 252 -5.74 -28.43 15.05
CA ASP A 252 -4.66 -28.47 16.06
C ASP A 252 -3.29 -28.63 15.37
N ALA A 253 -2.34 -27.77 15.73
CA ALA A 253 -1.05 -27.63 15.02
C ALA A 253 0.18 -27.50 15.95
N PRO A 254 0.39 -28.42 16.91
CA PRO A 254 1.55 -28.36 17.84
C PRO A 254 2.90 -28.49 17.13
N ASP A 255 2.98 -29.34 16.11
CA ASP A 255 4.18 -29.55 15.28
C ASP A 255 4.12 -28.79 13.95
N GLY A 256 3.12 -27.92 13.81
CA GLY A 256 2.80 -27.21 12.58
C GLY A 256 1.78 -27.95 11.70
N ALA A 257 0.88 -27.20 11.07
CA ALA A 257 -0.14 -27.68 10.15
C ALA A 257 -0.14 -26.86 8.87
N SER A 258 -0.72 -27.41 7.80
CA SER A 258 -0.89 -26.67 6.56
C SER A 258 -2.14 -27.09 5.82
N GLU A 259 -2.83 -26.10 5.28
CA GLU A 259 -3.99 -26.27 4.42
C GLU A 259 -3.71 -25.73 3.03
N PHE A 260 -4.44 -26.26 2.05
CA PHE A 260 -4.29 -25.94 0.64
C PHE A 260 -5.65 -25.76 -0.02
N ILE A 261 -5.73 -24.78 -0.91
CA ILE A 261 -6.83 -24.64 -1.87
C ILE A 261 -6.25 -24.67 -3.27
N ASP A 262 -6.72 -25.60 -4.09
CA ASP A 262 -6.40 -25.69 -5.52
C ASP A 262 -7.52 -25.06 -6.37
N LEU A 263 -7.15 -24.28 -7.38
CA LEU A 263 -8.07 -23.63 -8.31
C LEU A 263 -7.56 -23.73 -9.75
N ARG A 264 -8.39 -24.28 -10.65
CA ARG A 264 -8.09 -24.28 -12.09
C ARG A 264 -8.51 -22.94 -12.70
N LEU A 265 -7.53 -22.11 -13.04
CA LEU A 265 -7.77 -20.74 -13.50
C LEU A 265 -8.64 -20.65 -14.77
N GLY A 266 -8.57 -21.66 -15.63
CA GLY A 266 -9.42 -21.76 -16.83
C GLY A 266 -10.90 -22.05 -16.54
N ALA A 267 -11.21 -22.70 -15.41
CA ALA A 267 -12.57 -23.03 -15.00
C ALA A 267 -13.25 -21.89 -14.21
N VAL A 268 -12.46 -21.03 -13.55
CA VAL A 268 -12.99 -19.89 -12.80
C VAL A 268 -13.66 -18.88 -13.74
N ARG A 269 -14.95 -18.64 -13.51
CA ARG A 269 -15.78 -17.69 -14.30
C ARG A 269 -15.84 -16.30 -13.67
N SER A 270 -15.69 -16.22 -12.35
CA SER A 270 -15.64 -14.98 -11.57
C SER A 270 -14.49 -14.07 -12.01
N ALA A 271 -14.64 -12.78 -11.77
CA ALA A 271 -13.65 -11.78 -12.14
C ALA A 271 -12.51 -11.66 -11.12
N CYS A 272 -12.75 -12.07 -9.89
CA CYS A 272 -11.81 -11.92 -8.78
C CYS A 272 -11.78 -13.17 -7.89
N ILE A 273 -10.59 -13.55 -7.42
CA ILE A 273 -10.35 -14.59 -6.42
C ILE A 273 -9.61 -13.96 -5.25
N VAL A 274 -10.11 -14.15 -4.02
CA VAL A 274 -9.55 -13.50 -2.83
C VAL A 274 -9.27 -14.56 -1.77
N PRO A 275 -8.01 -15.03 -1.64
CA PRO A 275 -7.64 -15.89 -0.53
C PRO A 275 -7.69 -15.14 0.80
N GLN A 276 -8.14 -15.83 1.83
CA GLN A 276 -8.26 -15.33 3.19
C GLN A 276 -7.76 -16.39 4.16
N VAL A 277 -7.17 -15.92 5.26
CA VAL A 277 -6.86 -16.76 6.41
C VAL A 277 -7.64 -16.21 7.58
N ASP A 278 -8.58 -17.00 8.09
CA ASP A 278 -9.44 -16.64 9.21
C ASP A 278 -8.93 -17.34 10.48
N ILE A 279 -8.87 -16.61 11.59
CA ILE A 279 -8.62 -17.22 12.89
C ILE A 279 -9.96 -17.69 13.43
N TYR A 280 -10.26 -18.97 13.23
CA TYR A 280 -11.44 -19.60 13.78
C TYR A 280 -11.36 -19.61 15.31
N ALA A 281 -10.29 -20.20 15.85
CA ALA A 281 -10.04 -20.29 17.29
C ALA A 281 -8.54 -20.21 17.63
N GLY A 282 -8.25 -19.94 18.90
CA GLY A 282 -6.87 -19.94 19.42
C GLY A 282 -6.12 -18.62 19.23
N GLU A 283 -4.84 -18.74 18.90
CA GLU A 283 -3.82 -17.69 18.92
C GLU A 283 -3.91 -16.72 17.74
N GLY A 284 -3.64 -15.45 18.00
CA GLY A 284 -3.47 -14.42 16.98
C GLY A 284 -2.26 -14.65 16.07
N PHE A 285 -2.24 -13.98 14.90
CA PHE A 285 -1.10 -14.02 13.98
C PHE A 285 0.24 -13.58 14.61
N GLU A 286 0.18 -12.69 15.59
CA GLU A 286 1.35 -12.22 16.34
C GLU A 286 1.73 -13.15 17.52
N GLU A 287 0.88 -14.12 17.86
CA GLU A 287 1.01 -15.00 19.04
C GLU A 287 1.51 -16.41 18.67
N THR A 288 1.19 -16.90 17.46
CA THR A 288 1.66 -18.20 16.96
C THR A 288 3.17 -18.24 16.73
N GLU A 289 3.80 -19.38 16.98
CA GLU A 289 5.25 -19.58 16.79
C GLU A 289 5.61 -19.32 15.33
N GLU A 290 4.87 -19.93 14.41
CA GLU A 290 5.00 -19.73 12.98
C GLU A 290 3.63 -19.49 12.36
N SER A 291 3.52 -18.53 11.46
CA SER A 291 2.39 -18.47 10.54
C SER A 291 2.75 -17.74 9.25
N PHE A 292 2.37 -18.35 8.12
CA PHE A 292 2.59 -17.77 6.80
C PHE A 292 1.53 -18.21 5.80
N PHE A 293 1.29 -17.35 4.82
CA PHE A 293 0.47 -17.62 3.66
C PHE A 293 1.35 -17.59 2.41
N GLY A 294 1.01 -18.40 1.41
CA GLY A 294 1.62 -18.27 0.09
C GLY A 294 0.76 -18.80 -1.04
N PHE A 295 1.27 -18.63 -2.26
CA PHE A 295 0.66 -19.22 -3.43
C PHE A 295 1.69 -19.83 -4.39
N MET A 296 1.23 -20.80 -5.16
CA MET A 296 2.00 -21.50 -6.18
C MET A 296 1.28 -21.46 -7.52
N LEU A 297 2.06 -21.54 -8.60
CA LEU A 297 1.56 -21.72 -9.96
C LEU A 297 2.10 -23.03 -10.52
N ARG A 298 1.20 -23.86 -11.06
CA ARG A 298 1.49 -25.22 -11.50
C ARG A 298 0.85 -25.52 -12.85
N GLU A 299 1.42 -26.48 -13.56
CA GLU A 299 0.83 -27.10 -14.75
C GLU A 299 -0.13 -28.24 -14.36
N ALA A 300 -1.15 -28.55 -15.17
CA ALA A 300 -2.10 -29.64 -14.85
C ALA A 300 -1.41 -30.99 -14.63
N GLY A 301 -0.30 -31.26 -15.32
CA GLY A 301 0.49 -32.49 -15.15
C GLY A 301 1.21 -32.60 -13.79
N GLN A 302 1.28 -31.52 -13.03
CA GLN A 302 1.89 -31.51 -11.69
C GLN A 302 0.86 -31.80 -10.58
N ARG A 303 -0.43 -31.97 -10.89
CA ARG A 303 -1.51 -32.21 -9.91
C ARG A 303 -1.22 -33.44 -9.03
N GLY A 304 -1.41 -33.31 -7.71
CA GLY A 304 -1.28 -34.41 -6.74
C GLY A 304 0.02 -34.49 -5.93
N ARG A 305 1.09 -33.74 -6.26
CA ARG A 305 2.22 -33.58 -5.31
C ARG A 305 1.79 -32.71 -4.11
N PRO A 306 2.09 -33.09 -2.85
CA PRO A 306 1.72 -32.31 -1.67
C PRO A 306 2.29 -30.88 -1.68
N PHE A 307 3.56 -30.71 -2.03
CA PHE A 307 4.24 -29.41 -2.07
C PHE A 307 5.46 -29.46 -3.01
N GLU A 308 5.65 -28.45 -3.88
CA GLU A 308 6.83 -28.33 -4.77
C GLU A 308 7.45 -26.94 -4.59
N PRO A 309 8.54 -26.79 -3.81
CA PRO A 309 9.08 -25.49 -3.42
C PRO A 309 9.41 -24.57 -4.60
N ARG A 310 9.83 -25.14 -5.74
CA ARG A 310 10.17 -24.37 -6.95
C ARG A 310 8.98 -23.68 -7.61
N THR A 311 7.76 -24.10 -7.26
CA THR A 311 6.52 -23.52 -7.79
C THR A 311 5.93 -22.42 -6.89
N VAL A 312 6.53 -22.20 -5.71
CA VAL A 312 6.15 -21.10 -4.81
C VAL A 312 6.52 -19.78 -5.47
N ARG A 313 5.51 -18.93 -5.68
CA ARG A 313 5.70 -17.57 -6.21
C ARG A 313 5.81 -16.55 -5.08
N MET A 314 5.09 -16.78 -4.00
CA MET A 314 5.10 -15.90 -2.84
C MET A 314 4.86 -16.71 -1.56
N LYS A 315 5.59 -16.36 -0.50
CA LYS A 315 5.37 -16.81 0.87
C LYS A 315 5.58 -15.61 1.79
N SER A 316 4.53 -15.14 2.46
CA SER A 316 4.55 -14.03 3.40
C SER A 316 4.24 -14.51 4.79
N GLU A 317 5.01 -14.05 5.77
CA GLU A 317 4.63 -14.17 7.18
C GLU A 317 3.28 -13.47 7.45
N LEU A 318 2.52 -14.04 8.38
CA LEU A 318 1.29 -13.46 8.90
C LEU A 318 1.58 -12.94 10.30
N ARG A 319 1.78 -11.62 10.45
CA ARG A 319 2.19 -10.98 11.72
C ARG A 319 1.44 -9.67 11.99
N GLY A 320 0.20 -9.57 11.53
CA GLY A 320 -0.56 -8.34 11.61
C GLY A 320 -1.71 -8.36 12.61
N PRO A 321 -2.24 -7.18 12.97
CA PRO A 321 -3.29 -7.03 13.97
C PRO A 321 -4.64 -7.35 13.34
N GLY A 322 -5.29 -8.41 13.81
CA GLY A 322 -6.60 -8.79 13.33
C GLY A 322 -6.85 -10.26 13.50
N ARG A 323 -7.98 -10.72 12.97
CA ARG A 323 -8.38 -12.13 12.97
C ARG A 323 -8.78 -12.65 11.59
N VAL A 324 -8.61 -11.82 10.57
CA VAL A 324 -8.78 -12.17 9.15
C VAL A 324 -7.64 -11.52 8.38
N ALA A 325 -6.84 -12.30 7.67
CA ALA A 325 -5.79 -11.81 6.79
C ALA A 325 -6.27 -11.86 5.34
N LEU A 326 -6.05 -10.78 4.59
CA LEU A 326 -6.25 -10.70 3.14
C LEU A 326 -4.89 -10.42 2.48
N PRO A 327 -4.12 -11.45 2.11
CA PRO A 327 -2.77 -11.26 1.58
C PRO A 327 -2.78 -10.66 0.18
N LEU A 328 -3.67 -11.15 -0.70
CA LEU A 328 -3.69 -10.89 -2.13
C LEU A 328 -5.13 -10.85 -2.67
N ALA A 329 -5.31 -10.24 -3.83
CA ALA A 329 -6.45 -10.47 -4.71
C ALA A 329 -5.96 -10.85 -6.10
N PHE A 330 -6.58 -11.84 -6.72
CA PHE A 330 -6.30 -12.25 -8.09
C PHE A 330 -7.41 -11.72 -8.97
N LEU A 331 -7.05 -10.96 -9.99
CA LEU A 331 -7.96 -10.20 -10.83
C LEU A 331 -7.83 -10.65 -12.27
N ARG A 332 -8.96 -10.90 -12.93
CA ARG A 332 -9.00 -11.18 -14.35
C ARG A 332 -9.04 -9.87 -15.14
N GLY A 333 -8.01 -9.62 -15.94
CA GLY A 333 -7.97 -8.48 -16.84
C GLY A 333 -8.98 -8.61 -17.97
N SER A 334 -9.25 -7.48 -18.65
CA SER A 334 -10.04 -7.46 -19.90
C SER A 334 -9.40 -8.26 -21.03
N ASP A 335 -8.08 -8.50 -20.96
CA ASP A 335 -7.32 -9.39 -21.83
C ASP A 335 -7.47 -10.88 -21.46
N GLY A 336 -8.30 -11.20 -20.46
CA GLY A 336 -8.56 -12.56 -19.99
C GLY A 336 -7.47 -13.16 -19.09
N ARG A 337 -6.34 -12.46 -18.92
CA ARG A 337 -5.20 -12.90 -18.11
C ARG A 337 -5.40 -12.59 -16.63
N TRP A 338 -4.86 -13.46 -15.78
CA TRP A 338 -4.90 -13.28 -14.33
C TRP A 338 -3.72 -12.43 -13.86
N ARG A 339 -3.97 -11.59 -12.85
CA ARG A 339 -2.94 -10.80 -12.18
C ARG A 339 -3.14 -10.89 -10.68
N ALA A 340 -2.06 -11.01 -9.92
CA ALA A 340 -2.06 -10.95 -8.47
C ALA A 340 -1.82 -9.51 -8.01
N LYS A 341 -2.65 -8.99 -7.11
CA LYS A 341 -2.51 -7.67 -6.48
C LYS A 341 -2.24 -7.83 -4.99
N TRP A 342 -1.13 -7.27 -4.52
CA TRP A 342 -0.69 -7.37 -3.13
C TRP A 342 -1.57 -6.50 -2.23
N LEU A 343 -2.20 -7.09 -1.22
CA LEU A 343 -3.09 -6.40 -0.29
C LEU A 343 -2.47 -6.24 1.10
N HIS A 344 -1.97 -7.33 1.69
CA HIS A 344 -1.41 -7.39 3.05
C HIS A 344 -2.27 -6.67 4.08
N LEU A 345 -3.56 -7.02 4.14
CA LEU A 345 -4.51 -6.40 5.05
C LEU A 345 -4.86 -7.34 6.18
N TYR A 346 -5.14 -6.75 7.33
CA TYR A 346 -5.67 -7.45 8.49
C TYR A 346 -6.96 -6.78 8.93
N LEU A 347 -8.04 -7.55 8.95
CA LEU A 347 -9.34 -7.09 9.41
C LEU A 347 -9.55 -7.50 10.87
N LYS A 348 -10.37 -6.72 11.57
CA LYS A 348 -10.63 -6.95 13.00
C LYS A 348 -11.20 -8.35 13.25
N GLY A 349 -12.11 -8.83 12.39
CA GLY A 349 -12.86 -10.07 12.60
C GLY A 349 -13.73 -10.07 13.86
N ALA A 350 -14.41 -11.19 14.10
CA ALA A 350 -15.09 -11.53 15.34
C ALA A 350 -14.11 -12.13 16.36
N PRO A 351 -14.39 -12.03 17.68
CA PRO A 351 -13.52 -12.59 18.73
C PRO A 351 -13.32 -14.11 18.70
N ALA A 352 -14.18 -14.86 17.99
CA ALA A 352 -14.09 -16.31 17.75
C ALA A 352 -14.92 -16.69 16.51
N ALA A 353 -14.69 -17.88 15.97
CA ALA A 353 -15.43 -18.47 14.85
C ALA A 353 -15.48 -17.57 13.61
N ASN A 354 -14.35 -16.94 13.25
CA ASN A 354 -14.28 -16.21 11.98
C ASN A 354 -14.42 -17.20 10.83
N ARG A 355 -15.30 -16.88 9.89
CA ARG A 355 -15.52 -17.67 8.69
C ARG A 355 -15.77 -16.74 7.52
N VAL A 356 -15.51 -17.24 6.33
CA VAL A 356 -15.67 -16.48 5.09
C VAL A 356 -17.12 -16.02 4.87
N GLU A 357 -18.11 -16.82 5.27
CA GLU A 357 -19.55 -16.52 5.12
C GLU A 357 -19.97 -15.27 5.89
N ASP A 358 -19.37 -15.05 7.07
CA ASP A 358 -19.69 -13.95 7.97
C ASP A 358 -19.01 -12.63 7.53
N ASN A 359 -17.88 -12.72 6.82
CA ASN A 359 -17.05 -11.57 6.46
C ASN A 359 -17.22 -11.09 5.00
N ARG A 360 -17.85 -11.88 4.12
CA ARG A 360 -17.92 -11.65 2.66
C ARG A 360 -18.36 -10.25 2.23
N VAL A 361 -19.41 -9.69 2.84
CA VAL A 361 -19.94 -8.36 2.47
C VAL A 361 -18.93 -7.25 2.81
N THR A 362 -18.32 -7.37 3.98
CA THR A 362 -17.30 -6.42 4.46
C THR A 362 -16.05 -6.51 3.58
N VAL A 363 -15.60 -7.73 3.24
CA VAL A 363 -14.45 -7.97 2.38
C VAL A 363 -14.68 -7.45 0.95
N ALA A 364 -15.82 -7.79 0.33
CA ALA A 364 -16.19 -7.29 -1.00
C ALA A 364 -16.15 -5.75 -1.08
N THR A 365 -16.76 -5.09 -0.09
CA THR A 365 -16.79 -3.63 0.03
C THR A 365 -15.40 -3.02 0.19
N LEU A 366 -14.55 -3.63 1.02
CA LEU A 366 -13.16 -3.22 1.24
C LEU A 366 -12.33 -3.37 -0.03
N LEU A 367 -12.46 -4.50 -0.71
CA LEU A 367 -11.66 -4.85 -1.87
C LEU A 367 -11.83 -3.86 -3.00
N ARG A 368 -13.06 -3.48 -3.32
CA ARG A 368 -13.34 -2.53 -4.39
C ARG A 368 -12.50 -1.25 -4.24
N GLY A 369 -12.55 -0.61 -3.07
CA GLY A 369 -11.82 0.64 -2.82
C GLY A 369 -10.29 0.51 -2.80
N ILE A 370 -9.75 -0.70 -2.63
CA ILE A 370 -8.29 -0.96 -2.63
C ILE A 370 -7.82 -1.38 -4.02
N VAL A 371 -8.58 -2.27 -4.67
CA VAL A 371 -8.27 -2.81 -5.99
C VAL A 371 -8.42 -1.74 -7.06
N GLU A 372 -9.45 -0.90 -7.00
CA GLU A 372 -9.65 0.17 -7.99
C GLU A 372 -8.65 1.33 -7.83
N ARG A 373 -8.00 1.46 -6.67
CA ARG A 373 -6.96 2.46 -6.45
C ARG A 373 -5.70 2.12 -7.26
N GLU A 374 -5.29 3.04 -8.12
CA GLU A 374 -4.04 2.98 -8.86
C GLU A 374 -2.87 3.43 -7.96
N GLN A 375 -1.84 2.61 -7.86
CA GLN A 375 -0.60 2.98 -7.18
C GLN A 375 0.34 3.65 -8.18
N LEU A 376 1.21 4.53 -7.70
CA LEU A 376 2.43 4.84 -8.46
C LEU A 376 3.36 3.63 -8.42
N THR A 377 3.84 3.24 -9.59
CA THR A 377 4.68 2.05 -9.77
C THR A 377 6.07 2.42 -10.27
N VAL A 378 6.95 1.41 -10.35
CA VAL A 378 8.26 1.54 -10.99
C VAL A 378 8.15 2.08 -12.41
N ARG A 379 7.13 1.66 -13.18
CA ARG A 379 6.83 2.18 -14.51
C ARG A 379 6.83 3.70 -14.57
N HIS A 380 6.10 4.33 -13.65
CA HIS A 380 6.00 5.79 -13.60
C HIS A 380 7.37 6.46 -13.47
N LEU A 381 8.23 5.97 -12.56
CA LEU A 381 9.56 6.53 -12.40
C LEU A 381 10.46 6.25 -13.61
N THR A 382 10.41 5.04 -14.16
CA THR A 382 11.21 4.71 -15.35
C THR A 382 10.84 5.59 -16.53
N GLU A 383 9.55 5.86 -16.77
CA GLU A 383 9.06 6.77 -17.81
C GLU A 383 9.52 8.22 -17.59
N LEU A 384 9.63 8.67 -16.33
CA LEU A 384 10.22 9.98 -16.03
C LEU A 384 11.74 10.01 -16.30
N MET A 385 12.44 8.88 -16.17
CA MET A 385 13.87 8.75 -16.42
C MET A 385 14.24 8.63 -17.91
N THR A 386 13.32 8.21 -18.78
CA THR A 386 13.58 7.97 -20.22
C THR A 386 13.71 9.26 -21.07
N GLY A 387 14.33 10.31 -20.56
CA GLY A 387 14.61 11.55 -21.30
C GLY A 387 15.51 11.34 -22.53
N GLY A 388 15.61 12.33 -23.41
CA GLY A 388 16.12 12.18 -24.79
C GLY A 388 17.55 11.67 -25.00
N ALA A 389 18.36 11.52 -23.95
CA ALA A 389 19.72 10.96 -24.01
C ALA A 389 19.86 9.57 -23.33
N THR A 390 18.82 9.10 -22.63
CA THR A 390 18.84 7.82 -21.91
C THR A 390 18.61 6.66 -22.87
N THR A 391 19.55 5.73 -22.97
CA THR A 391 19.33 4.46 -23.65
C THR A 391 18.48 3.55 -22.75
N VAL A 392 17.38 3.03 -23.27
CA VAL A 392 16.48 2.13 -22.53
C VAL A 392 16.45 0.77 -23.21
N THR A 393 16.78 -0.28 -22.46
CA THR A 393 16.71 -1.66 -22.92
C THR A 393 15.72 -2.41 -22.02
N VAL A 394 14.67 -2.95 -22.63
CA VAL A 394 13.82 -3.94 -21.96
C VAL A 394 14.56 -5.26 -21.99
N TRP A 395 14.75 -5.87 -20.82
CA TRP A 395 15.46 -7.12 -20.67
C TRP A 395 14.61 -8.29 -21.17
N ASP A 396 15.22 -9.17 -21.97
CA ASP A 396 14.59 -10.37 -22.52
C ASP A 396 14.73 -11.60 -21.60
N GLY A 397 15.30 -11.41 -20.40
CA GLY A 397 15.59 -12.47 -19.42
C GLY A 397 16.90 -13.21 -19.67
N ARG A 398 17.71 -12.83 -20.68
CA ARG A 398 18.93 -13.57 -21.07
C ARG A 398 20.10 -12.68 -21.47
N THR A 399 19.86 -11.69 -22.30
CA THR A 399 20.89 -10.86 -22.93
C THR A 399 21.22 -9.69 -22.02
N LEU A 400 22.49 -9.59 -21.62
CA LEU A 400 22.99 -8.49 -20.80
C LEU A 400 23.87 -7.54 -21.63
N PRO A 401 23.72 -6.22 -21.47
CA PRO A 401 24.65 -5.26 -22.03
C PRO A 401 26.08 -5.46 -21.50
N ALA A 402 27.07 -5.20 -22.36
CA ALA A 402 28.49 -5.34 -21.99
C ALA A 402 28.97 -4.25 -21.03
N GLY A 403 28.34 -3.07 -21.06
CA GLY A 403 28.69 -1.91 -20.23
C GLY A 403 27.92 -1.82 -18.92
N PRO A 404 28.27 -0.85 -18.04
CA PRO A 404 27.51 -0.57 -16.84
C PRO A 404 26.09 -0.08 -17.17
N VAL A 405 25.12 -0.56 -16.41
CA VAL A 405 23.71 -0.14 -16.51
C VAL A 405 23.15 0.21 -15.14
N THR A 406 22.05 0.96 -15.12
CA THR A 406 21.12 0.90 -13.98
C THR A 406 20.09 -0.17 -14.28
N TYR A 407 20.22 -1.31 -13.62
CA TYR A 407 19.26 -2.41 -13.69
C TYR A 407 18.12 -2.19 -12.70
N ILE A 408 16.89 -2.34 -13.17
CA ILE A 408 15.68 -2.32 -12.34
C ILE A 408 14.88 -3.58 -12.67
N GLY A 409 14.74 -4.49 -11.70
CA GLY A 409 14.03 -5.75 -11.91
C GLY A 409 13.68 -6.51 -10.64
N LEU A 410 13.01 -7.66 -10.78
CA LEU A 410 12.58 -8.44 -9.62
C LEU A 410 13.73 -9.20 -8.95
N GLU A 411 14.64 -9.76 -9.75
CA GLU A 411 15.78 -10.53 -9.29
C GLU A 411 17.05 -10.03 -9.98
N ARG A 412 18.20 -10.10 -9.30
CA ARG A 412 19.48 -9.71 -9.90
C ARG A 412 19.92 -10.75 -10.94
N PRO A 413 20.18 -10.36 -12.20
CA PRO A 413 20.76 -11.29 -13.16
C PRO A 413 22.25 -11.52 -12.90
N ASP A 414 22.67 -12.77 -13.10
CA ASP A 414 24.08 -13.17 -13.07
C ASP A 414 24.84 -12.59 -14.26
N GLY A 415 26.06 -12.10 -14.02
CA GLY A 415 26.93 -11.59 -15.08
C GLY A 415 26.73 -10.13 -15.48
N LEU A 416 25.92 -9.35 -14.74
CA LEU A 416 25.89 -7.89 -14.89
C LEU A 416 27.28 -7.28 -14.67
N HIS A 417 27.59 -6.25 -15.46
CA HIS A 417 28.85 -5.52 -15.33
C HIS A 417 29.05 -5.02 -13.87
N PRO A 418 30.24 -5.16 -13.25
CA PRO A 418 30.45 -4.87 -11.83
C PRO A 418 30.14 -3.44 -11.38
N ALA A 419 30.24 -2.47 -12.30
CA ALA A 419 29.90 -1.07 -12.04
C ALA A 419 28.40 -0.74 -12.24
N SER A 420 27.56 -1.73 -12.53
CA SER A 420 26.12 -1.54 -12.68
C SER A 420 25.45 -1.22 -11.34
N ARG A 421 24.51 -0.28 -11.35
CA ARG A 421 23.61 -0.03 -10.22
C ARG A 421 22.45 -1.01 -10.30
N ILE A 422 22.11 -1.65 -9.19
CA ILE A 422 21.09 -2.71 -9.15
C ILE A 422 19.97 -2.28 -8.20
N ILE A 423 18.74 -2.31 -8.71
CA ILE A 423 17.54 -1.97 -7.96
C ILE A 423 16.56 -3.13 -8.09
N THR A 424 16.22 -3.72 -6.94
CA THR A 424 15.30 -4.85 -6.78
C THR A 424 14.30 -4.53 -5.67
N PRO A 425 13.28 -5.38 -5.41
CA PRO A 425 12.36 -5.17 -4.29
C PRO A 425 13.05 -4.93 -2.94
N GLU A 426 14.23 -5.52 -2.70
CA GLU A 426 15.00 -5.39 -1.45
C GLU A 426 15.48 -3.95 -1.18
N ASN A 427 15.78 -3.20 -2.24
CA ASN A 427 16.29 -1.82 -2.16
C ASN A 427 15.46 -0.84 -3.00
N LEU A 428 14.20 -1.17 -3.27
CA LEU A 428 13.30 -0.38 -4.14
C LEU A 428 13.12 1.08 -3.68
N ARG A 429 13.30 1.34 -2.38
CA ARG A 429 13.31 2.68 -1.80
C ARG A 429 14.38 3.60 -2.41
N ASP A 430 15.43 3.04 -3.00
CA ASP A 430 16.53 3.79 -3.62
C ASP A 430 16.10 4.46 -4.94
N LEU A 431 14.92 4.12 -5.48
CA LEU A 431 14.26 4.84 -6.57
C LEU A 431 13.53 6.10 -6.11
N ILE A 432 13.22 6.23 -4.81
CA ILE A 432 12.47 7.38 -4.32
C ILE A 432 13.43 8.57 -4.25
N PRO A 433 13.20 9.66 -5.02
CA PRO A 433 14.04 10.85 -4.94
C PRO A 433 13.95 11.51 -3.56
N ALA A 434 15.00 12.25 -3.19
CA ALA A 434 15.09 12.97 -1.92
C ALA A 434 13.89 13.91 -1.71
#